data_AF-A0A835WQC2-F1
#
_entry.id   AF-A0A835WQC2-F1
#
_cell.length_a   1.000
_cell.length_b   1.000
_cell.length_c   1.000
_cell.angle_alpha   90.00
_cell.angle_beta   90.00
_cell.angle_gamma   90.00
#
_symmetry.space_group_name_H-M   'P 1'
#
loop_
_entity.id
_entity.type
_entity.pdbx_description
1 polymer ?
#
loop_
_entity_poly.entity_id
_entity_poly.type
_entity_poly.pdbx_seq_one_letter_code
_entity_poly.pdbx_strand_id
1 'polypeptide(L)'
;MWGYPATSTSAALRGHLPDAVNVPFYQPIQGWTPWQVARRVGYAMFGISQGTEVNPRFLADLFELVPEPATTPVVLYCNLGGSLEPTKNDKNGQQTRSMVAAFALISSGFKNVSVLKGGYFDWTAQGRDIETFE
;
A
#
# COMPACT_ATOMS: atom_id res chain seq x y z
N MET A 1 6.23 -7.09 11.80
CA MET A 1 5.97 -8.55 11.88
C MET A 1 4.83 -8.86 10.91
N TRP A 2 5.17 -9.45 9.76
CA TRP A 2 4.19 -9.82 8.74
C TRP A 2 3.43 -11.05 9.20
N GLY A 3 2.16 -10.89 9.56
CA GLY A 3 1.29 -11.98 9.95
C GLY A 3 0.41 -12.41 8.78
N TYR A 4 0.89 -13.34 7.96
CA TYR A 4 0.01 -14.20 7.17
C TYR A 4 0.17 -15.64 7.68
N PRO A 5 -0.88 -16.26 8.27
CA PRO A 5 -0.79 -17.66 8.63
C PRO A 5 -0.64 -18.50 7.36
N ALA A 6 0.45 -19.28 7.31
CA ALA A 6 0.66 -20.32 6.32
C ALA A 6 -0.43 -21.37 6.50
N THR A 7 -1.49 -21.29 5.68
CA THR A 7 -2.44 -22.36 5.27
C THR A 7 -3.79 -21.75 4.86
N SER A 8 -3.83 -21.01 3.75
CA SER A 8 -5.03 -20.97 2.92
C SER A 8 -4.64 -20.66 1.48
N THR A 9 -5.23 -21.37 0.53
CA THR A 9 -5.03 -21.24 -0.91
C THR A 9 -5.67 -19.93 -1.42
N SER A 10 -5.14 -18.80 -0.97
CA SER A 10 -5.35 -17.46 -1.51
C SER A 10 -3.97 -16.92 -1.87
N ALA A 11 -3.85 -16.16 -2.96
CA ALA A 11 -2.58 -15.72 -3.51
C ALA A 11 -1.72 -14.93 -2.49
N ALA A 12 -0.93 -15.66 -1.69
CA ALA A 12 0.03 -15.10 -0.78
C ALA A 12 1.10 -14.39 -1.62
N LEU A 13 1.43 -13.15 -1.26
CA LEU A 13 2.60 -12.47 -1.82
C LEU A 13 3.81 -13.35 -1.53
N ARG A 14 4.44 -13.88 -2.58
CA ARG A 14 5.63 -14.73 -2.47
C ARG A 14 6.90 -13.89 -2.28
N GLY A 15 6.79 -12.58 -2.48
CA GLY A 15 7.89 -11.65 -2.50
C GLY A 15 7.45 -10.22 -2.76
N HIS A 16 8.42 -9.38 -3.11
CA HIS A 16 8.22 -8.02 -3.61
C HIS A 16 8.86 -7.84 -4.98
N LEU A 17 8.58 -6.70 -5.63
CA LEU A 17 9.26 -6.37 -6.89
C LEU A 17 10.78 -6.22 -6.62
N PRO A 18 11.64 -6.52 -7.61
CA PRO A 18 13.08 -6.32 -7.46
C PRO A 18 13.41 -4.88 -7.05
N ASP A 19 14.38 -4.73 -6.16
CA ASP A 19 14.83 -3.44 -5.60
C ASP A 19 13.74 -2.60 -4.89
N ALA A 20 12.55 -3.17 -4.65
CA ALA A 20 11.45 -2.43 -4.02
C ALA A 20 11.67 -2.26 -2.51
N VAL A 21 11.56 -1.03 -2.03
CA VAL A 21 11.58 -0.71 -0.59
C VAL A 21 10.15 -0.65 -0.04
N ASN A 22 9.89 -1.38 1.04
CA ASN A 22 8.58 -1.38 1.68
C ASN A 22 8.42 -0.21 2.66
N VAL A 23 7.56 0.76 2.31
CA VAL A 23 7.13 1.84 3.20
C VAL A 23 5.60 1.83 3.31
N PRO A 24 5.03 1.27 4.40
CA PRO A 24 3.59 1.05 4.48
C PRO A 24 2.82 2.35 4.75
N PHE A 25 1.86 2.69 3.89
CA PHE A 25 0.92 3.80 4.13
C PHE A 25 -0.05 3.50 5.27
N TYR A 26 -0.48 2.26 5.39
CA TYR A 26 -1.30 1.76 6.49
C TYR A 26 -0.52 0.74 7.30
N GLN A 27 -0.63 0.83 8.63
CA GLN A 27 -0.03 -0.12 9.57
C GLN A 27 -1.14 -0.79 10.40
N PRO A 28 -0.86 -1.94 11.04
CA PRO A 28 -1.75 -2.46 12.07
C PRO A 28 -1.96 -1.41 13.16
N ILE A 29 -3.17 -1.33 13.70
CA ILE A 29 -3.48 -0.38 14.78
C ILE A 29 -2.50 -0.61 15.94
N GLN A 30 -1.69 0.40 16.25
CA GLN A 30 -0.76 0.38 17.38
C GLN A 30 -1.46 0.93 18.63
N GLY A 31 -0.96 0.63 19.83
CA GLY A 31 -1.46 1.23 21.08
C GLY A 31 -2.93 0.94 21.46
N TRP A 32 -3.37 1.58 22.55
CA TRP A 32 -4.65 1.31 23.23
C TRP A 32 -5.40 2.58 23.66
N THR A 33 -5.21 3.70 22.97
CA THR A 33 -6.01 4.92 23.20
C THR A 33 -7.51 4.65 22.94
N PRO A 34 -8.43 5.45 23.50
CA PRO A 34 -9.86 5.30 23.23
C PRO A 34 -10.22 5.28 21.74
N TRP A 35 -9.54 6.09 20.93
CA TRP A 35 -9.71 6.09 19.48
C TRP A 35 -9.26 4.78 18.83
N GLN A 36 -8.12 4.23 19.23
CA GLN A 36 -7.61 2.96 18.71
C GLN A 36 -8.50 1.78 19.13
N VAL A 37 -9.06 1.81 20.34
CA VAL A 37 -10.07 0.84 20.79
C VAL A 37 -11.33 0.94 19.93
N ALA A 38 -11.89 2.14 19.79
CA ALA A 38 -13.07 2.37 18.96
C ALA A 38 -12.86 1.92 17.51
N ARG A 39 -11.68 2.18 16.94
CA ARG A 39 -11.33 1.75 15.59
C ARG A 39 -11.28 0.22 15.47
N ARG A 40 -10.67 -0.49 16.43
CA ARG A 40 -10.67 -1.97 16.46
C ARG A 40 -12.08 -2.54 16.56
N VAL A 41 -12.92 -1.98 17.44
CA VAL A 41 -14.34 -2.38 17.55
C VAL A 41 -15.06 -2.16 16.22
N GLY A 42 -14.86 -1.02 15.57
CA GLY A 42 -15.41 -0.74 14.25
C GLY A 42 -15.03 -1.79 13.21
N TYR A 43 -13.75 -2.15 13.11
CA TYR A 43 -13.30 -3.23 12.22
C TYR A 43 -13.93 -4.59 12.58
N ALA A 44 -14.02 -4.91 13.87
CA ALA A 44 -14.60 -6.18 14.34
C ALA A 44 -16.08 -6.32 13.96
N MET A 45 -16.86 -5.23 13.92
CA MET A 45 -18.25 -5.23 13.46
C MET A 45 -18.40 -5.68 11.99
N PHE A 46 -17.34 -5.55 11.19
CA PHE A 46 -17.27 -6.02 9.81
C PHE A 46 -16.47 -7.33 9.66
N GLY A 47 -16.24 -8.06 10.77
CA GLY A 47 -15.50 -9.32 10.77
C GLY A 47 -13.99 -9.19 10.56
N ILE A 48 -13.43 -7.98 10.65
CA ILE A 48 -12.01 -7.73 10.45
C ILE A 48 -11.30 -7.74 11.82
N SER A 49 -10.58 -8.82 12.11
CA SER A 49 -9.87 -8.99 13.39
C SER A 49 -8.56 -8.18 13.48
N GLN A 50 -7.94 -7.87 12.34
CA GLN A 50 -6.71 -7.08 12.26
C GLN A 50 -6.94 -5.80 11.46
N GLY A 51 -7.57 -4.83 12.11
CA GLY A 51 -7.78 -3.50 11.55
C GLY A 51 -6.47 -2.73 11.33
N THR A 52 -6.52 -1.74 10.44
CA THR A 52 -5.37 -0.88 10.11
C THR A 52 -5.64 0.60 10.41
N GLU A 53 -4.57 1.36 10.59
CA GLU A 53 -4.57 2.80 10.71
C GLU A 53 -3.53 3.41 9.76
N VAL A 54 -3.63 4.72 9.49
CA VAL A 54 -2.60 5.43 8.73
C VAL A 54 -1.29 5.39 9.51
N ASN A 55 -0.20 5.04 8.84
CA ASN A 55 1.12 5.07 9.45
C ASN A 55 1.56 6.54 9.62
N PRO A 56 1.73 7.04 10.85
CA PRO A 56 2.13 8.43 11.09
C PRO A 56 3.57 8.72 10.64
N ARG A 57 4.40 7.69 10.46
CA ARG A 57 5.79 7.80 10.00
C ARG A 57 5.94 7.78 8.48
N PHE A 58 4.88 7.45 7.75
CA PHE A 58 4.93 7.21 6.30
C PHE A 58 5.67 8.31 5.51
N LEU A 59 5.32 9.58 5.71
CA LEU A 59 5.98 10.68 4.99
C LEU A 59 7.41 10.90 5.46
N ALA A 60 7.67 10.80 6.76
CA ALA A 60 9.02 10.96 7.30
C ALA A 60 9.97 9.91 6.75
N ASP A 61 9.57 8.64 6.76
CA ASP A 61 10.36 7.53 6.24
C ASP A 61 10.62 7.70 4.72
N LEU A 62 9.66 8.24 3.97
CA LEU A 62 9.85 8.55 2.55
C LEU A 62 10.82 9.72 2.29
N PHE A 63 10.79 10.77 3.10
CA PHE A 63 11.76 11.88 2.96
C PHE A 63 13.17 11.45 3.36
N GLU A 64 13.31 10.50 4.28
CA GLU A 64 14.59 9.88 4.63
C GLU A 64 15.13 9.03 3.46
N LEU A 65 14.26 8.32 2.73
CA LEU A 65 14.64 7.50 1.57
C LEU A 65 14.82 8.31 0.27
N VAL A 66 14.07 9.40 0.11
CA VAL A 66 14.04 10.24 -1.10
C VAL A 66 14.39 11.68 -0.71
N PRO A 67 15.68 12.02 -0.60
CA PRO A 67 16.11 13.33 -0.12
C PRO A 67 15.78 14.47 -1.09
N GLU A 68 15.59 14.17 -2.39
CA GLU A 68 15.22 15.15 -3.42
C GLU A 68 13.83 14.85 -4.02
N PRO A 69 12.73 15.10 -3.28
CA PRO A 69 11.36 14.70 -3.69
C PRO A 69 10.85 15.44 -4.94
N ALA A 70 11.42 16.61 -5.25
CA ALA A 70 11.02 17.41 -6.40
C ALA A 70 11.55 16.88 -7.74
N THR A 71 12.63 16.11 -7.72
CA THR A 71 13.36 15.66 -8.91
C THR A 71 13.40 14.14 -9.03
N THR A 72 13.44 13.42 -7.90
CA THR A 72 13.57 11.97 -7.87
C THR A 72 12.25 11.31 -8.32
N PRO A 73 12.27 10.46 -9.37
CA PRO A 73 11.11 9.65 -9.74
C PRO A 73 10.80 8.62 -8.66
N VAL A 74 9.53 8.53 -8.26
CA VAL A 74 9.04 7.54 -7.30
C VAL A 74 7.91 6.74 -7.94
N VAL A 75 8.07 5.42 -7.98
CA VAL A 75 7.02 4.50 -8.43
C VAL A 75 6.45 3.78 -7.22
N LEU A 76 5.15 3.93 -7.00
CA LEU A 76 4.43 3.25 -5.93
C LEU A 76 3.66 2.05 -6.50
N TYR A 77 3.54 0.99 -5.72
CA TYR A 77 2.64 -0.10 -6.06
C TYR A 77 1.96 -0.67 -4.81
N CYS A 78 0.81 -1.28 -5.05
CA CYS A 78 0.17 -2.19 -4.11
C CYS A 78 -0.21 -3.46 -4.87
N ASN A 79 -1.07 -4.30 -4.32
CA ASN A 79 -1.44 -5.54 -4.99
C ASN A 79 -2.21 -5.34 -6.30
N LEU A 80 -2.97 -4.24 -6.42
CA LEU A 80 -3.94 -4.00 -7.51
C LEU A 80 -3.57 -2.85 -8.46
N GLY A 81 -2.72 -1.91 -8.03
CA GLY A 81 -2.33 -0.73 -8.82
C GLY A 81 -3.39 0.39 -8.89
N GLY A 82 -4.67 0.04 -9.04
CA GLY A 82 -5.77 1.02 -9.19
C GLY A 82 -5.83 1.63 -10.59
N SER A 83 -6.79 2.53 -10.80
CA SER A 83 -7.00 3.21 -12.08
C SER A 83 -7.74 4.53 -11.91
N LEU A 84 -7.41 5.54 -12.72
CA LEU A 84 -8.21 6.76 -12.89
C LEU A 84 -9.27 6.61 -14.00
N GLU A 85 -9.19 5.51 -14.77
CA GLU A 85 -10.13 5.24 -15.85
C GLU A 85 -11.46 4.75 -15.26
N PRO A 86 -12.61 5.32 -15.69
CA PRO A 86 -13.92 4.85 -15.25
C PRO A 86 -14.13 3.37 -15.56
N THR A 87 -14.75 2.66 -14.62
CA THR A 87 -15.23 1.29 -14.80
C THR A 87 -16.75 1.27 -14.90
N LYS A 88 -17.32 0.13 -15.28
CA LYS A 88 -18.78 -0.05 -15.30
C LYS A 88 -19.44 0.26 -13.94
N ASN A 89 -18.72 -0.01 -12.84
CA ASN A 89 -19.24 0.09 -11.48
C ASN A 89 -18.73 1.32 -10.72
N ASP A 90 -17.69 1.98 -11.21
CA ASP A 90 -17.10 3.16 -10.59
C ASP A 90 -16.72 4.21 -11.64
N LYS A 91 -17.43 5.33 -11.63
CA LYS A 91 -17.24 6.43 -12.58
C LYS A 91 -15.93 7.19 -12.34
N ASN A 92 -15.35 7.07 -11.15
CA ASN A 92 -14.13 7.79 -10.75
C ASN A 92 -12.87 6.91 -10.87
N GLY A 93 -13.03 5.69 -11.40
CA GLY A 93 -11.97 4.68 -11.45
C GLY A 93 -11.84 3.90 -10.16
N GLN A 94 -10.75 3.16 -10.00
CA GLN A 94 -10.52 2.30 -8.85
C GLN A 94 -9.46 2.90 -7.94
N GLN A 95 -9.90 3.45 -6.80
CA GLN A 95 -9.00 3.86 -5.74
C GLN A 95 -8.37 2.64 -5.04
N THR A 96 -7.05 2.65 -4.90
CA THR A 96 -6.29 1.62 -4.19
C THR A 96 -5.32 2.24 -3.20
N ARG A 97 -4.68 1.42 -2.36
CA ARG A 97 -3.73 1.88 -1.34
C ARG A 97 -2.56 2.68 -1.95
N SER A 98 -2.02 2.26 -3.09
CA SER A 98 -0.95 2.99 -3.77
C SER A 98 -1.41 4.34 -4.33
N MET A 99 -2.68 4.46 -4.75
CA MET A 99 -3.25 5.75 -5.19
C MET A 99 -3.42 6.73 -4.02
N VAL A 100 -3.85 6.24 -2.86
CA VAL A 100 -3.95 7.07 -1.64
C VAL A 100 -2.56 7.55 -1.21
N ALA A 101 -1.57 6.65 -1.23
CA ALA A 101 -0.18 7.00 -0.97
C ALA A 101 0.33 8.04 -1.97
N ALA A 102 0.11 7.84 -3.28
CA ALA A 102 0.50 8.79 -4.32
C ALA A 102 -0.06 10.19 -4.08
N PHE A 103 -1.34 10.27 -3.71
CA PHE A 103 -1.97 11.55 -3.35
C PHE A 103 -1.25 12.23 -2.18
N ALA A 104 -0.88 11.48 -1.14
CA ALA A 104 -0.14 12.02 0.00
C ALA A 104 1.27 12.51 -0.39
N LEU A 105 1.98 11.79 -1.27
CA LEU A 105 3.30 12.22 -1.78
C LEU A 105 3.17 13.52 -2.59
N ILE A 106 2.24 13.57 -3.53
CA ILE A 106 2.03 14.76 -4.37
C ILE A 106 1.65 15.96 -3.50
N SER A 107 0.76 15.76 -2.52
CA SER A 107 0.33 16.79 -1.58
C SER A 107 1.44 17.29 -0.66
N SER A 108 2.48 16.48 -0.42
CA SER A 108 3.63 16.81 0.43
C SER A 108 4.84 17.35 -0.34
N GLY A 109 4.76 17.44 -1.67
CA GLY A 109 5.76 18.13 -2.49
C GLY A 109 6.48 17.26 -3.52
N PHE A 110 6.23 15.95 -3.56
CA PHE A 110 6.79 15.09 -4.60
C PHE A 110 6.20 15.45 -5.97
N LYS A 111 7.06 15.58 -6.99
CA LYS A 111 6.62 16.03 -8.33
C LYS A 111 6.60 14.93 -9.38
N ASN A 112 7.39 13.88 -9.20
CA ASN A 112 7.51 12.78 -10.15
C ASN A 112 7.04 11.47 -9.53
N VAL A 113 5.72 11.35 -9.36
CA VAL A 113 5.08 10.18 -8.72
C VAL A 113 4.29 9.41 -9.77
N SER A 114 4.56 8.11 -9.86
CA SER A 114 3.82 7.18 -10.70
C SER A 114 3.27 6.02 -9.86
N VAL A 115 2.16 5.43 -10.29
CA VAL A 115 1.61 4.21 -9.68
C VAL A 115 1.66 3.09 -10.70
N LEU A 116 2.21 1.94 -10.31
CA LEU A 116 2.29 0.75 -11.17
C LEU A 116 0.88 0.22 -11.47
N LYS A 117 0.44 0.34 -12.72
CA LYS A 117 -0.85 -0.20 -13.20
C LYS A 117 -0.90 -1.72 -12.97
N GLY A 118 -2.03 -2.21 -12.46
CA GLY A 118 -2.23 -3.64 -12.15
C GLY A 118 -1.50 -4.15 -10.90
N GLY A 119 -0.52 -3.40 -10.38
CA GLY A 119 0.19 -3.71 -9.14
C GLY A 119 0.95 -5.04 -9.19
N TYR A 120 1.20 -5.62 -8.02
CA TYR A 120 1.93 -6.88 -7.88
C TYR A 120 1.26 -8.06 -8.63
N PHE A 121 -0.07 -8.12 -8.62
CA PHE A 121 -0.77 -9.24 -9.24
C PHE A 121 -0.60 -9.27 -10.76
N ASP A 122 -0.71 -8.13 -11.43
CA ASP A 122 -0.47 -8.05 -12.87
C ASP A 122 1.02 -8.25 -13.20
N TRP A 123 1.93 -7.68 -12.40
CA TRP A 123 3.37 -7.89 -12.53
C TRP A 123 3.74 -9.38 -12.56
N THR A 124 3.25 -10.14 -11.58
CA THR A 124 3.52 -11.58 -11.48
C THR A 124 2.74 -12.40 -12.51
N ALA A 125 1.52 -12.00 -12.89
CA ALA A 125 0.76 -12.66 -13.95
C ALA A 125 1.46 -12.55 -15.33
N GLN A 126 2.24 -11.49 -15.54
CA GLN A 126 3.08 -11.31 -16.73
C GLN A 126 4.40 -12.11 -16.67
N GLY A 127 4.62 -12.92 -15.64
CA GLY A 127 5.83 -13.73 -15.49
C GLY A 127 7.10 -12.93 -15.20
N ARG A 128 6.96 -11.71 -14.66
CA ARG A 128 8.11 -10.88 -14.27
C ARG A 128 8.70 -11.32 -12.94
N ASP A 129 9.97 -11.02 -12.76
CA ASP A 129 10.75 -11.43 -11.59
C ASP A 129 10.25 -10.78 -10.29
N ILE A 130 10.44 -11.50 -9.19
CA ILE A 130 10.19 -11.03 -7.83
C ILE A 130 11.35 -11.45 -6.93
N GLU A 131 11.63 -10.66 -5.91
CA GLU A 131 12.50 -11.05 -4.81
C GLU A 131 11.64 -11.71 -3.73
N THR A 132 11.91 -12.99 -3.45
CA THR A 132 11.15 -13.75 -2.46
C THR A 132 11.54 -13.34 -1.05
N PHE A 133 10.56 -13.30 -0.14
CA PHE A 133 10.86 -13.13 1.28
C PHE A 133 11.66 -14.34 1.77
N GLU A 134 12.82 -14.12 2.37
CA GLU A 134 13.59 -15.15 3.09
C GLU A 134 12.83 -15.66 4.33
#